data_AF-A0AAN2PFV2-F1
#
_entry.id   AF-A0AAN2PFV2-F1
#
_cell.length_a   1.000
_cell.length_b   1.000
_cell.length_c   1.000
_cell.angle_alpha   90.00
_cell.angle_beta   90.00
_cell.angle_gamma   90.00
#
_symmetry.space_group_name_H-M   'P 1'
#
loop_
_entity.id
_entity.type
_entity.pdbx_description
1 polymer ?
#
loop_
_entity_poly.entity_id
_entity_poly.type
_entity_poly.pdbx_seq_one_letter_code
_entity_poly.pdbx_strand_id
1 'polypeptide(L)' 'MLWLLNIIIKVRRLNGKCFHINALYIDTVESLPDTTITFTNGKKIVVLEKEEELVAAIIQFYRTVNVLGFRKDVEESS' A
#
# COMPACT_ATOMS: atom_id res chain seq x y z
N MET A 1 4.59 17.91 -8.51
CA MET A 1 5.63 17.29 -7.64
C MET A 1 5.04 16.39 -6.54
N LEU A 2 3.94 16.77 -5.86
CA LEU A 2 3.23 15.89 -4.89
C LEU A 2 2.45 14.71 -5.52
N TRP A 3 2.04 14.82 -6.79
CA TRP A 3 1.26 13.77 -7.46
C TRP A 3 1.97 12.42 -7.60
N LEU A 4 3.31 12.39 -7.57
CA LEU A 4 4.08 11.14 -7.67
C LEU A 4 4.10 10.33 -6.36
N LEU A 5 3.79 10.95 -5.21
CA LEU A 5 3.81 10.27 -3.91
C LEU A 5 2.68 9.25 -3.75
N ASN A 6 1.57 9.40 -4.48
CA ASN A 6 0.45 8.45 -4.44
C ASN A 6 0.79 7.08 -5.08
N ILE A 7 1.96 6.95 -5.72
CA ILE A 7 2.44 5.71 -6.34
C ILE A 7 3.29 4.88 -5.34
N ILE A 8 3.67 5.43 -4.20
CA ILE A 8 4.55 4.76 -3.23
C ILE A 8 3.95 4.80 -1.83
N ILE A 9 4.03 3.68 -1.10
CA ILE A 9 3.49 3.59 0.26
C ILE A 9 4.60 3.89 1.25
N LYS A 10 4.39 4.88 2.11
CA LYS A 10 5.30 5.18 3.22
C LYS A 10 5.00 4.27 4.41
N VAL A 11 6.04 3.63 4.94
CA VAL A 11 5.97 2.72 6.10
C VAL A 11 7.10 3.01 7.08
N ARG A 12 6.99 2.51 8.30
CA ARG A 12 7.97 2.65 9.36
C ARG A 12 8.42 1.29 9.86
N ARG A 13 9.74 1.10 9.97
CA ARG A 13 10.29 -0.05 10.70
C ARG A 13 9.99 0.06 12.18
N LEU A 14 10.12 -1.06 12.91
CA LEU A 14 10.02 -1.09 14.38
C LEU A 14 10.97 -0.12 15.09
N ASN A 15 12.11 0.21 14.47
CA ASN A 15 13.06 1.21 14.99
C ASN A 15 12.69 2.68 14.65
N GLY A 16 11.49 2.93 14.14
CA GLY A 16 11.00 4.26 13.78
C GLY A 16 11.49 4.82 12.44
N LYS A 17 12.44 4.16 11.76
CA LYS A 17 12.95 4.64 10.46
C LYS A 17 11.86 4.52 9.38
N CYS A 18 11.52 5.66 8.76
CA CYS A 18 10.60 5.74 7.64
C CYS A 18 11.27 5.32 6.32
N PHE A 19 10.53 4.64 5.46
CA PHE A 19 10.93 4.35 4.08
C PHE A 19 9.70 4.18 3.18
N HIS A 20 9.90 4.15 1.88
CA HIS A 20 8.83 3.95 0.91
C HIS A 20 8.96 2.57 0.26
N ILE A 21 7.81 1.94 -0.02
CA ILE A 21 7.71 0.66 -0.71
C ILE A 21 6.79 0.80 -1.91
N ASN A 22 7.05 -0.03 -2.93
CA ASN A 22 6.17 -0.15 -4.08
C ASN A 22 5.07 -1.17 -3.77
N ALA A 23 3.81 -0.73 -3.85
CA ALA A 23 2.64 -1.56 -3.59
C ALA A 23 2.47 -2.68 -4.64
N LEU A 24 2.93 -2.46 -5.88
CA LEU A 24 2.81 -3.44 -6.97
C LEU A 24 3.59 -4.74 -6.71
N TYR A 25 4.60 -4.69 -5.82
CA TYR A 25 5.41 -5.85 -5.48
C TYR A 25 5.05 -6.48 -4.15
N ILE A 26 4.01 -5.99 -3.47
CA ILE A 26 3.51 -6.62 -2.24
C ILE A 26 2.75 -7.88 -2.63
N ASP A 27 3.12 -8.99 -2.00
CA ASP A 27 2.49 -10.29 -2.15
C ASP A 27 1.48 -10.52 -1.03
N THR A 28 1.92 -10.44 0.23
CA THR A 28 1.06 -10.56 1.41
C THR A 28 1.31 -9.46 2.44
N VAL A 29 0.26 -9.13 3.18
CA VAL A 29 0.32 -8.36 4.43
C VAL A 29 -0.35 -9.24 5.49
N GLU A 30 0.36 -9.54 6.56
CA GLU A 30 -0.10 -10.43 7.64
C GLU A 30 0.22 -9.79 9.00
N SER A 31 -0.69 -9.90 9.97
CA SER A 31 -0.50 -9.31 11.30
C SER A 31 -0.53 -10.37 12.40
N LEU A 32 0.65 -10.81 12.90
CA LEU A 32 0.79 -11.71 14.07
C LEU A 32 2.27 -11.87 14.53
N PRO A 33 2.70 -11.38 15.72
CA PRO A 33 2.09 -10.33 16.55
C PRO A 33 2.30 -8.92 15.98
N ASP A 34 3.28 -8.77 15.08
CA ASP A 34 3.58 -7.55 14.34
C ASP A 34 3.10 -7.69 12.89
N THR A 35 2.94 -6.55 12.20
CA THR A 35 2.56 -6.55 10.80
C THR A 35 3.79 -6.79 9.90
N THR A 36 3.72 -7.86 9.12
CA THR A 36 4.74 -8.28 8.16
C THR A 36 4.25 -8.09 6.74
N ILE A 37 5.07 -7.44 5.92
CA ILE A 37 4.86 -7.33 4.47
C ILE A 37 5.83 -8.29 3.78
N THR A 38 5.28 -9.20 2.97
CA THR A 38 6.04 -10.08 2.09
C THR A 38 5.97 -9.54 0.66
N PHE A 39 7.11 -9.49 -0.02
CA PHE A 39 7.20 -9.08 -1.42
C PHE A 39 7.24 -10.31 -2.34
N THR A 40 6.92 -10.11 -3.62
CA THR A 40 6.90 -11.16 -4.66
C THR A 40 8.23 -11.89 -4.87
N ASN A 41 9.35 -11.33 -4.38
CA ASN A 41 10.67 -11.97 -4.39
C ASN A 41 11.00 -12.73 -3.09
N GLY A 42 10.02 -12.91 -2.21
CA GLY A 42 10.18 -13.57 -0.90
C GLY A 42 10.80 -12.70 0.19
N LYS A 43 11.21 -11.45 -0.10
CA LYS A 43 11.71 -10.53 0.93
C LYS A 43 10.60 -10.19 1.91
N LYS A 44 10.93 -10.13 3.21
CA LYS A 44 9.99 -9.76 4.27
C LYS A 44 10.47 -8.52 5.02
N ILE A 45 9.54 -7.69 5.45
CA ILE A 45 9.78 -6.56 6.35
C ILE A 45 8.71 -6.54 7.44
N VAL A 46 9.11 -6.18 8.65
CA VAL A 46 8.19 -5.92 9.76
C VAL A 46 8.06 -4.41 9.93
N VAL A 47 6.82 -3.94 10.06
CA VAL A 47 6.48 -2.52 10.11
C VAL A 47 5.60 -2.18 11.31
N LEU A 48 5.51 -0.89 11.64
CA LEU A 48 4.69 -0.37 12.75
C LEU A 48 3.23 -0.11 12.34
N GLU A 49 2.98 0.05 11.04
CA GLU A 49 1.63 0.23 10.51
C GLU A 49 0.81 -1.04 10.71
N LYS A 50 -0.46 -0.87 11.05
CA LYS A 50 -1.40 -1.98 11.11
C LYS A 50 -1.75 -2.47 9.71
N GLU A 51 -2.21 -3.71 9.63
CA GLU A 51 -2.67 -4.32 8.39
C GLU A 51 -3.73 -3.45 7.68
N GLU A 52 -4.71 -2.91 8.40
CA GLU A 52 -5.79 -2.12 7.81
C GLU A 52 -5.27 -0.81 7.19
N GLU A 53 -4.27 -0.18 7.80
CA GLU A 53 -3.64 1.04 7.29
C GLU A 53 -2.90 0.76 5.97
N LEU A 54 -2.19 -0.37 5.90
CA LEU A 54 -1.47 -0.80 4.71
C LEU A 54 -2.43 -1.16 3.59
N VAL A 55 -3.49 -1.93 3.89
CA VAL A 55 -4.51 -2.31 2.90
C VAL A 55 -5.17 -1.07 2.31
N ALA A 56 -5.53 -0.08 3.14
CA ALA A 56 -6.09 1.18 2.64
C ALA A 56 -5.11 1.93 1.71
N ALA A 57 -3.83 1.99 2.07
CA ALA A 57 -2.81 2.61 1.23
C ALA A 57 -2.61 1.87 -0.10
N ILE A 58 -2.66 0.53 -0.10
CA ILE A 58 -2.58 -0.31 -1.29
C ILE A 58 -3.78 -0.07 -2.21
N ILE A 59 -5.00 -0.01 -1.67
CA ILE A 59 -6.21 0.32 -2.45
C ILE A 59 -6.09 1.71 -3.08
N GLN A 60 -5.64 2.70 -2.31
CA GLN A 60 -5.47 4.06 -2.80
C GLN A 60 -4.41 4.15 -3.92
N PHE A 61 -3.33 3.40 -3.80
CA PHE A 61 -2.34 3.24 -4.86
C PHE A 61 -3.02 2.73 -6.13
N TYR A 62 -3.73 1.59 -6.08
CA TYR A 62 -4.36 0.98 -7.26
C TYR A 62 -5.41 1.89 -7.92
N ARG A 63 -6.16 2.66 -7.13
CA ARG A 63 -7.08 3.68 -7.65
C ARG A 63 -6.36 4.79 -8.40
N THR A 64 -5.20 5.22 -7.91
CA THR A 64 -4.42 6.30 -8.52
C THR A 64 -3.79 5.88 -9.83
N VAL A 65 -3.25 4.65 -9.90
CA VAL A 65 -2.58 4.16 -11.11
C VAL A 65 -3.57 3.68 -12.20
N ASN A 66 -4.89 3.78 -11.95
CA ASN A 66 -5.97 3.31 -12.84
C ASN A 66 -5.75 1.89 -13.40
N VAL A 67 -5.00 1.05 -12.69
CA VAL A 67 -4.65 -0.31 -13.14
C VAL A 67 -5.89 -1.20 -13.22
N LEU A 68 -6.93 -0.88 -12.44
CA LEU A 68 -8.18 -1.64 -12.38
C LEU A 68 -9.30 -1.04 -13.24
N GLY A 69 -9.05 0.03 -13.99
CA GLY A 69 -10.05 0.60 -14.92
C GLY A 69 -11.35 1.06 -14.24
N PHE A 70 -11.30 1.50 -12.98
CA PHE A 70 -12.46 2.06 -12.30
C PHE A 70 -12.86 3.37 -12.99
N ARG A 71 -13.73 3.25 -14.00
CA ARG A 71 -14.51 4.34 -14.57
C ARG A 71 -15.38 4.93 -13.46
N LYS A 72 -15.06 6.15 -13.02
CA LYS A 72 -15.98 6.99 -12.26
C LYS A 72 -17.01 7.56 -13.23
N ASP A 73 -17.89 6.72 -13.74
CA ASP A 73 -18.90 7.12 -14.74
C ASP A 73 -20.33 6.77 -14.29
N VAL A 74 -20.53 6.24 -13.07
CA VAL A 74 -21.86 5.81 -12.60
C VAL A 74 -22.09 6.22 -11.15
N GLU A 75 -22.19 7.53 -10.90
CA GLU A 75 -22.89 8.06 -9.71
C GLU A 75 -23.13 9.58 -9.78
N GLU A 76 -23.26 10.14 -10.99
CA GLU A 76 -23.71 11.52 -11.19
C GLU A 76 -24.82 11.55 -12.26
N SER A 77 -25.80 10.67 -12.08
CA SER A 77 -27.05 10.62 -12.85
C SER A 77 -28.12 9.88 -12.06
N SER A 78 -28.50 10.43 -10.91
CA SER A 78 -29.82 10.27 -10.27
C SER A 78 -29.99 11.36 -9.21
#